data_AF-A0A1J3H6Z1-F1
#
_entry.id   AF-A0A1J3H6Z1-F1
#
_cell.length_a   1.000
_cell.length_b   1.000
_cell.length_c   1.000
_cell.angle_alpha   90.00
_cell.angle_beta   90.00
_cell.angle_gamma   90.00
#
_symmetry.space_group_name_H-M   'P 1'
#
loop_
_entity.id
_entity.type
_entity.pdbx_description
1 polymer ?
#
loop_
_entity_poly.entity_id
_entity_poly.type
_entity_poly.pdbx_seq_one_letter_code
_entity_poly.pdbx_strand_id
1 'polypeptide(L)'
;VIEASSVSCPNAKYGCKENSVFGNSHSHEMQCFFTACSCPMSDCSYTGSYKDLYFHVRDKHKDDLVLFTWDTSLNVPWSLSKKIAVFQEEKD
;
A
#
# COMPACT_ATOMS: atom_id res chain seq x y z
N VAL A 1 -20.85 6.26 -36.32
CA VAL A 1 -19.56 6.22 -35.60
C VAL A 1 -19.84 5.67 -34.21
N ILE A 2 -19.22 4.55 -33.83
CA ILE A 2 -19.28 4.04 -32.45
C ILE A 2 -18.10 4.68 -31.71
N GLU A 3 -18.38 5.69 -30.90
CA GLU A 3 -17.35 6.31 -30.08
C GLU A 3 -17.00 5.38 -28.92
N ALA A 4 -15.72 5.05 -28.78
CA ALA A 4 -15.24 4.25 -27.66
C ALA A 4 -15.34 5.11 -26.39
N SER A 5 -16.24 4.73 -25.48
CA SER A 5 -16.34 5.41 -24.18
C SER A 5 -15.10 5.07 -23.34
N SER A 6 -14.38 6.10 -22.93
CA SER A 6 -13.33 5.98 -21.93
C SER A 6 -13.94 6.04 -20.53
N VAL A 7 -13.41 5.24 -19.61
CA VAL A 7 -13.80 5.22 -18.20
C VAL A 7 -12.57 5.54 -17.35
N SER A 8 -12.77 6.31 -16.29
CA SER A 8 -11.72 6.59 -15.31
C SER A 8 -11.42 5.35 -14.48
N CYS A 9 -10.14 5.13 -14.15
CA CYS A 9 -9.73 4.06 -13.27
C CYS A 9 -10.44 4.15 -11.89
N PRO A 10 -10.91 3.04 -11.31
CA PRO A 10 -11.51 3.04 -9.97
C PRO A 10 -10.54 3.49 -8.86
N ASN A 11 -9.23 3.39 -9.12
CA ASN A 11 -8.17 3.89 -8.24
C ASN A 11 -7.87 5.39 -8.44
N ALA A 12 -8.69 6.13 -9.20
CA ALA A 12 -8.56 7.58 -9.33
C ALA A 12 -8.64 8.30 -7.98
N LYS A 13 -9.43 7.78 -7.04
CA LYS A 13 -9.49 8.25 -5.64
C LYS A 13 -8.15 8.15 -4.90
N TYR A 14 -7.25 7.28 -5.35
CA TYR A 14 -5.92 7.10 -4.79
C TYR A 14 -4.82 7.82 -5.59
N GLY A 15 -5.19 8.49 -6.71
CA GLY A 15 -4.29 9.29 -7.52
C GLY A 15 -4.05 8.79 -8.94
N CYS A 16 -4.71 7.71 -9.37
CA CYS A 16 -4.60 7.25 -10.75
C CYS A 16 -5.23 8.28 -11.71
N LYS A 17 -4.48 8.68 -12.74
CA LYS A 17 -4.95 9.61 -13.78
C LYS A 17 -5.25 8.91 -15.10
N GLU A 18 -5.07 7.59 -15.16
CA GLU A 18 -5.28 6.83 -16.37
C GLU A 18 -6.78 6.61 -16.63
N ASN A 19 -7.15 6.77 -17.89
CA ASN A 19 -8.45 6.45 -18.44
C ASN A 19 -8.28 5.28 -19.41
N SER A 20 -9.15 4.27 -19.27
CA SER A 20 -9.10 3.08 -20.12
C SER A 20 -10.38 2.98 -20.94
N VAL A 21 -10.29 2.39 -22.13
CA VAL A 21 -11.50 2.04 -22.89
C VAL A 21 -12.25 0.95 -22.11
N PHE A 22 -13.57 1.03 -22.05
CA PHE A 22 -14.44 0.14 -21.26
C PHE A 22 -14.13 -1.37 -21.40
N GLY A 23 -13.64 -1.82 -22.57
CA GLY A 23 -13.26 -3.23 -22.80
C GLY A 23 -11.85 -3.64 -22.34
N ASN A 24 -10.96 -2.69 -22.04
CA ASN A 24 -9.55 -2.93 -21.70
C ASN A 24 -9.17 -2.44 -20.28
N SER A 25 -10.11 -1.95 -19.49
CA SER A 25 -9.85 -1.40 -18.14
C SER A 25 -9.28 -2.43 -17.16
N HIS A 26 -9.69 -3.70 -17.29
CA HIS A 26 -9.23 -4.78 -16.42
C HIS A 26 -7.71 -5.02 -16.48
N SER A 27 -7.09 -4.87 -17.66
CA SER A 27 -5.63 -5.00 -17.79
C SER A 27 -4.90 -3.92 -17.00
N HIS A 28 -5.41 -2.68 -17.01
CA HIS A 28 -4.85 -1.60 -16.22
C HIS A 28 -5.06 -1.86 -14.73
N GLU A 29 -6.27 -2.24 -14.32
CA GLU A 29 -6.61 -2.43 -12.90
C GLU A 29 -5.69 -3.44 -12.21
N MET A 30 -5.34 -4.55 -12.87
CA MET A 30 -4.41 -5.55 -12.35
C MET A 30 -2.98 -5.02 -12.14
N GLN A 31 -2.57 -3.99 -12.88
CA GLN A 31 -1.23 -3.41 -12.82
C GLN A 31 -1.23 -2.00 -12.24
N CYS A 32 -2.38 -1.52 -11.77
CA CYS A 32 -2.53 -0.15 -11.33
C CYS A 32 -1.72 0.05 -10.05
N PHE A 33 -0.68 0.89 -10.14
CA PHE A 33 0.15 1.24 -9.00
C PHE A 33 -0.65 1.88 -7.84
N PHE A 34 -1.75 2.54 -8.17
CA PHE A 34 -2.65 3.19 -7.20
C PHE A 34 -3.68 2.24 -6.59
N THR A 35 -3.61 0.95 -6.89
CA THR A 35 -4.45 -0.06 -6.25
C THR A 35 -4.31 0.02 -4.73
N ALA A 36 -5.45 -0.10 -4.04
CA ALA A 36 -5.48 -0.04 -2.60
C ALA A 36 -4.63 -1.17 -1.98
N CYS A 37 -3.86 -0.83 -0.97
CA CYS A 37 -3.04 -1.77 -0.21
C CYS A 37 -3.76 -2.14 1.08
N SER A 38 -3.75 -3.43 1.43
CA SER A 38 -4.23 -3.90 2.73
C SER A 38 -3.13 -3.80 3.79
N CYS A 39 -3.53 -3.57 5.04
CA CYS A 39 -2.60 -3.58 6.16
C CYS A 39 -1.96 -4.96 6.32
N PRO A 40 -0.63 -5.05 6.49
CA PRO A 40 0.04 -6.33 6.67
C PRO A 40 -0.17 -6.94 8.06
N MET A 41 -0.79 -6.20 9.00
CA MET A 41 -1.00 -6.68 10.37
C MET A 41 -2.18 -7.67 10.43
N SER A 42 -1.96 -8.82 11.09
CA SER A 42 -2.91 -9.94 11.09
C SER A 42 -4.30 -9.58 11.62
N ASP A 43 -4.39 -8.65 12.57
CA ASP A 43 -5.65 -8.23 13.21
C ASP A 43 -6.12 -6.85 12.72
N CYS A 44 -5.78 -6.48 11.48
CA CYS A 44 -6.12 -5.19 10.90
C CYS A 44 -6.70 -5.32 9.50
N SER A 45 -7.97 -4.92 9.33
CA SER A 45 -8.69 -4.94 8.05
C SER A 45 -8.60 -3.63 7.26
N TYR A 46 -7.66 -2.75 7.63
CA TYR A 46 -7.50 -1.46 6.96
C TYR A 46 -7.03 -1.65 5.50
N THR A 47 -7.65 -0.93 4.57
CA THR A 47 -7.27 -0.87 3.16
C THR A 47 -7.31 0.58 2.68
N GLY A 48 -6.26 1.04 2.00
CA GLY A 48 -6.14 2.43 1.58
C GLY A 48 -5.06 2.65 0.53
N SER A 49 -4.75 3.89 0.18
CA SER A 49 -3.58 4.17 -0.66
C SER A 49 -2.29 3.79 0.08
N TYR A 50 -1.18 3.61 -0.65
CA TYR A 50 0.11 3.34 -0.01
C TYR A 50 0.53 4.45 0.98
N LYS A 51 0.17 5.72 0.70
CA LYS A 51 0.45 6.86 1.59
C LYS A 51 -0.37 6.78 2.86
N ASP A 52 -1.67 6.51 2.73
CA ASP A 52 -2.55 6.41 3.89
C ASP A 52 -2.19 5.18 4.74
N LEU A 53 -1.79 4.09 4.10
CA LEU A 53 -1.29 2.90 4.78
C LEU A 53 -0.02 3.19 5.60
N TYR A 54 0.92 3.97 5.06
CA TYR A 54 2.12 4.40 5.79
C TYR A 54 1.75 5.15 7.07
N PHE A 55 0.82 6.11 7.00
CA PHE A 55 0.37 6.85 8.18
C PHE A 55 -0.43 5.98 9.14
N HIS A 56 -1.30 5.11 8.63
CA HIS A 56 -2.09 4.16 9.42
C HIS A 56 -1.19 3.27 10.27
N VAL A 57 -0.16 2.65 9.68
CA VAL A 57 0.76 1.78 10.43
C VAL A 57 1.49 2.57 11.52
N ARG A 58 1.92 3.80 11.23
CA ARG A 58 2.62 4.65 12.21
C ARG A 58 1.75 5.09 13.38
N ASP A 59 0.46 5.29 13.14
CA ASP A 59 -0.50 5.73 14.16
C ASP A 59 -1.10 4.56 14.96
N LYS A 60 -1.45 3.46 14.28
CA LYS A 60 -2.20 2.33 14.85
C LYS A 60 -1.35 1.13 15.24
N HIS A 61 -0.15 0.98 14.69
CA HIS A 61 0.73 -0.17 14.90
C HIS A 61 2.14 0.25 15.33
N LYS A 62 2.25 1.37 16.04
CA LYS A 62 3.55 1.93 16.46
C LYS A 62 4.40 0.94 17.26
N ASP A 63 3.78 0.14 18.12
CA ASP A 63 4.46 -0.84 18.97
C ASP A 63 4.90 -2.12 18.22
N ASP A 64 4.49 -2.26 16.96
CA ASP A 64 4.84 -3.36 16.06
C ASP A 64 5.86 -2.94 14.98
N LEU A 65 6.26 -1.66 14.97
CA LEU A 65 7.22 -1.13 14.03
C LEU A 65 8.66 -1.41 14.48
N VAL A 66 9.47 -1.86 13.53
CA VAL A 66 10.93 -1.90 13.65
C VAL A 66 11.47 -0.73 12.82
N LEU A 67 11.93 0.31 13.51
CA LEU A 67 12.61 1.42 12.86
C LEU A 67 14.01 0.99 12.44
N PHE A 68 14.40 1.39 11.23
CA PHE A 68 15.73 1.11 10.72
C PHE A 68 16.35 2.29 10.01
N THR A 69 17.67 2.35 10.02
CA THR A 69 18.46 3.26 9.20
C THR A 69 19.17 2.47 8.11
N TRP A 70 19.33 3.08 6.95
CA TRP A 70 20.11 2.48 5.87
C TRP A 70 21.56 2.21 6.31
N ASP A 71 22.18 1.15 5.78
CA ASP A 71 23.56 0.73 6.07
C ASP A 71 23.89 0.45 7.55
N THR A 72 22.88 0.31 8.42
CA THR A 72 23.09 0.03 9.84
C THR A 72 22.65 -1.38 10.20
N SER A 73 23.51 -2.12 10.90
CA SER A 73 23.17 -3.46 11.38
C SER A 73 22.07 -3.37 12.45
N LEU A 74 20.94 -4.02 12.20
CA LEU A 74 19.82 -4.07 13.15
C LEU A 74 19.76 -5.41 13.86
N ASN A 75 19.67 -5.35 15.17
CA ASN A 75 19.34 -6.53 15.96
C ASN A 75 17.82 -6.69 15.96
N VAL A 76 17.31 -7.47 15.01
CA VAL A 76 15.88 -7.78 14.97
C VAL A 76 15.59 -8.73 16.14
N PRO A 77 14.74 -8.35 17.12
CA PRO A 77 14.37 -9.27 18.19
C PRO A 77 13.69 -10.47 17.54
N TRP A 78 14.34 -11.63 17.60
CA TRP A 78 13.81 -12.92 17.16
C TRP A 78 12.70 -13.36 18.12
N SER A 79 11.61 -12.60 18.19
CA SER A 79 10.44 -12.93 18.99
C SER A 79 9.50 -13.75 18.13
N LEU A 80 9.59 -15.08 18.29
CA LEU A 80 8.71 -16.09 17.69
C LEU A 80 7.21 -15.86 17.98
N SER A 81 6.87 -14.88 18.83
CA SER A 81 5.51 -14.52 19.23
C SER A 81 4.83 -13.45 18.35
N LYS A 82 5.57 -12.58 17.65
CA LYS A 82 4.98 -11.64 16.67
C LYS A 82 5.24 -12.15 15.25
N LYS A 83 4.18 -12.60 14.57
CA LYS A 83 4.28 -13.22 13.23
C LYS A 83 4.77 -12.28 12.13
N ILE A 84 4.63 -10.96 12.30
CA ILE A 84 4.96 -9.96 11.27
C ILE A 84 5.59 -8.75 11.98
N ALA A 85 6.83 -8.43 11.60
CA ALA A 85 7.48 -7.18 11.95
C ALA A 85 7.41 -6.24 10.74
N VAL A 86 6.96 -5.01 10.95
CA VAL A 86 6.90 -4.01 9.87
C VAL A 86 8.11 -3.10 9.99
N PHE A 87 8.93 -3.11 8.95
CA PHE A 87 10.13 -2.28 8.87
C PHE A 87 9.78 -0.89 8.34
N GLN A 88 10.22 0.14 9.04
CA GLN A 88 10.06 1.52 8.62
C GLN A 88 11.39 2.24 8.71
N GLU A 89 11.77 2.92 7.63
CA GLU A 89 12.98 3.75 7.61
C GLU A 89 12.80 4.94 8.57
N GLU A 90 13.76 5.14 9.47
CA GLU A 90 13.90 6.35 10.26
C GLU A 90 14.30 7.47 9.29
N LYS A 91 13.51 8.54 9.24
CA LYS A 91 13.83 9.67 8.37
C LYS A 91 15.19 10.24 8.78
N ASP A 92 16.06 10.49 7.80
CA ASP A 92 17.23 11.37 7.93
C ASP A 92 16.83 12.72 8.57
#